data_AF-A0AAD5DA77-F1
#
_entry.id   AF-A0AAD5DA77-F1
#
_cell.length_a   1.000
_cell.length_b   1.000
_cell.length_c   1.000
_cell.angle_alpha   90.00
_cell.angle_beta   90.00
_cell.angle_gamma   90.00
#
_symmetry.space_group_name_H-M   'P 1'
#
loop_
_entity.id
_entity.type
_entity.pdbx_description
1 polymer ?
#
loop_
_entity_poly.entity_id
_entity_poly.type
_entity_poly.pdbx_seq_one_letter_code
_entity_poly.pdbx_strand_id
1 'polypeptide(L)'
;PERELYQTAVFAELHALLPGVQLHIDFVGPAVPHDRDGETISLCSYAHCMEANCCCKTPKSESSSHKNTGKSSKITLRFHSGYYHGRYNELTKEYLPDLIIAPNAGIAAYKSWLPTIELIREIEIPAVFSDYCEEACHLAANCITSVTGTPPTIPVQLNPFRQPLAVEDSALLLPCYSNCFLFGI
;
A
#
# COMPACT_ATOMS: atom_id res chain seq x y z
N PRO A 1 -3.98 6.11 1.95
CA PRO A 1 -2.72 6.36 2.69
C PRO A 1 -2.80 7.66 3.48
N GLU A 2 -2.41 7.58 4.75
CA GLU A 2 -2.40 8.71 5.69
C GLU A 2 -1.09 8.69 6.47
N ARG A 3 -0.92 7.69 7.36
CA ARG A 3 0.30 7.52 8.15
C ARG A 3 1.51 7.14 7.28
N GLU A 4 1.26 6.39 6.21
CA GLU A 4 2.29 5.92 5.28
C GLU A 4 3.01 7.07 4.58
N LEU A 5 2.33 8.21 4.39
CA LEU A 5 2.87 9.39 3.73
C LEU A 5 4.02 10.03 4.53
N TYR A 6 4.09 9.78 5.84
CA TYR A 6 5.16 10.25 6.73
C TYR A 6 6.31 9.24 6.86
N GLN A 7 6.16 8.04 6.31
CA GLN A 7 7.11 6.92 6.47
C GLN A 7 7.64 6.40 5.13
N THR A 8 7.68 7.27 4.11
CA THR A 8 8.09 6.91 2.73
C THR A 8 9.48 6.26 2.66
N ALA A 9 10.40 6.67 3.53
CA ALA A 9 11.74 6.08 3.60
C ALA A 9 11.74 4.57 3.89
N VAL A 10 10.76 4.05 4.64
CA VAL A 10 10.66 2.62 4.98
C VAL A 10 10.45 1.76 3.73
N PHE A 11 9.84 2.31 2.67
CA PHE A 11 9.66 1.57 1.42
C PHE A 11 11.00 1.24 0.74
N ALA A 12 12.10 1.92 1.08
CA ALA A 12 13.43 1.55 0.61
C ALA A 12 13.85 0.12 1.04
N GLU A 13 13.28 -0.41 2.14
CA GLU A 13 13.58 -1.77 2.59
C GLU A 13 13.08 -2.85 1.60
N LEU A 14 12.15 -2.51 0.70
CA LEU A 14 11.72 -3.41 -0.37
C LEU A 14 12.86 -3.77 -1.33
N HIS A 15 13.97 -3.00 -1.36
CA HIS A 15 15.19 -3.37 -2.09
C HIS A 15 15.78 -4.70 -1.59
N ALA A 16 15.68 -4.98 -0.29
CA ALA A 16 16.15 -6.25 0.27
C ALA A 16 15.22 -7.42 -0.07
N LEU A 17 13.91 -7.16 -0.16
CA LEU A 17 12.90 -8.19 -0.42
C LEU A 17 12.78 -8.53 -1.91
N LEU A 18 13.03 -7.56 -2.80
CA LEU A 18 12.85 -7.69 -4.25
C LEU A 18 14.11 -7.23 -5.02
N PRO A 19 15.25 -7.94 -4.87
CA PRO A 19 16.50 -7.54 -5.51
C PRO A 19 16.41 -7.60 -7.04
N GLY A 20 16.86 -6.54 -7.72
CA GLY A 20 16.82 -6.41 -9.17
C GLY A 20 15.47 -5.97 -9.76
N VAL A 21 14.43 -5.83 -8.93
CA VAL A 21 13.09 -5.39 -9.38
C VAL A 21 13.02 -3.86 -9.36
N GLN A 22 12.45 -3.29 -10.41
CA GLN A 22 11.98 -1.90 -10.41
C GLN A 22 10.55 -1.90 -9.90
N LEU A 23 10.31 -1.25 -8.76
CA LEU A 23 9.00 -1.23 -8.14
C LEU A 23 8.41 0.17 -8.26
N HIS A 24 7.18 0.24 -8.74
CA HIS A 24 6.43 1.47 -8.87
C HIS A 24 5.20 1.39 -7.98
N ILE A 25 5.06 2.33 -7.05
CA ILE A 25 3.98 2.34 -6.06
C ILE A 25 3.22 3.66 -6.17
N ASP A 26 1.98 3.59 -6.62
CA ASP A 26 1.04 4.71 -6.60
C ASP A 26 0.23 4.69 -5.30
N PHE A 27 0.48 5.68 -4.43
CA PHE A 27 -0.34 5.94 -3.26
C PHE A 27 -1.53 6.80 -3.64
N VAL A 28 -2.72 6.21 -3.62
CA VAL A 28 -3.95 6.90 -4.02
C VAL A 28 -4.90 6.98 -2.83
N GLY A 29 -5.37 8.18 -2.52
CA GLY A 29 -6.42 8.35 -1.50
C GLY A 29 -6.76 9.80 -1.21
N PRO A 30 -7.96 10.05 -0.65
CA PRO A 30 -8.43 11.42 -0.35
C PRO A 30 -7.60 12.11 0.75
N ALA A 31 -6.88 11.34 1.57
CA ALA A 31 -6.01 11.87 2.62
C ALA A 31 -4.63 12.30 2.12
N VAL A 32 -4.29 12.07 0.84
CA VAL A 32 -3.06 12.64 0.26
C VAL A 32 -3.22 14.16 0.19
N PRO A 33 -2.33 14.93 0.84
CA PRO A 33 -2.37 16.39 0.82
C PRO A 33 -2.29 16.95 -0.60
N HIS A 34 -3.06 18.00 -0.90
CA HIS A 34 -3.11 18.59 -2.24
C HIS A 34 -1.77 19.14 -2.73
N ASP A 35 -0.91 19.62 -1.82
CA ASP A 35 0.45 20.08 -2.11
C ASP A 35 1.40 18.94 -2.50
N ARG A 36 1.02 17.69 -2.21
CA ARG A 36 1.76 16.48 -2.58
C ARG A 36 1.15 15.73 -3.75
N ASP A 37 0.01 16.18 -4.29
CA ASP A 37 -0.61 15.53 -5.46
C ASP A 37 0.32 15.62 -6.68
N GLY A 38 0.61 14.47 -7.31
CA GLY A 38 1.56 14.34 -8.40
C GLY A 38 3.04 14.30 -7.98
N GLU A 39 3.37 14.43 -6.69
CA GLU A 39 4.74 14.29 -6.21
C GLU A 39 5.26 12.88 -6.49
N THR A 40 6.52 12.81 -6.95
CA THR A 40 7.24 11.55 -7.21
C THR A 40 8.52 11.50 -6.39
N ILE A 41 8.71 10.41 -5.64
CA ILE A 41 9.92 10.14 -4.86
C ILE A 41 10.64 8.92 -5.44
N SER A 42 11.96 9.03 -5.64
CA SER A 42 12.81 7.91 -6.05
C SER A 42 13.68 7.46 -4.88
N LEU A 43 13.54 6.19 -4.48
CA LEU A 43 14.34 5.56 -3.43
C LEU A 43 15.36 4.62 -4.08
N CYS A 44 16.62 5.04 -4.09
CA CYS A 44 17.73 4.30 -4.72
C CYS A 44 18.67 3.64 -3.71
N SER A 45 18.44 3.85 -2.41
CA SER A 45 19.25 3.30 -1.33
C SER A 45 18.37 3.02 -0.11
N TYR A 46 18.85 2.14 0.77
CA TYR A 46 18.21 1.84 2.07
C TYR A 46 17.98 3.09 2.93
N ALA A 47 17.03 2.99 3.86
CA ALA A 47 16.80 4.04 4.83
C ALA A 47 18.03 4.20 5.73
N HIS A 48 18.39 5.44 6.05
CA HIS A 48 19.45 5.69 7.02
C HIS A 48 18.95 5.38 8.43
N CYS A 49 19.78 4.72 9.24
CA CYS A 49 19.44 4.44 10.63
C CYS A 49 19.36 5.73 11.46
N MET A 50 18.76 5.65 12.64
CA MET A 50 18.62 6.83 13.53
C MET A 50 19.95 7.22 14.22
N GLU A 51 20.94 6.33 14.30
CA GLU A 51 22.21 6.60 15.00
C GLU A 51 22.99 7.76 14.38
N ALA A 52 23.36 8.75 15.21
CA ALA A 52 23.96 10.00 14.74
C ALA A 52 25.25 9.81 13.92
N ASN A 53 26.09 8.85 14.30
CA ASN A 53 27.43 8.65 13.74
C ASN A 53 27.58 7.37 12.91
N CYS A 54 26.47 6.81 12.42
CA CYS A 54 26.55 5.59 11.62
C CYS A 54 27.09 5.86 10.22
N CYS A 55 27.94 4.95 9.74
CA CYS A 55 28.52 5.00 8.39
C CYS A 55 27.48 4.93 7.26
N CYS A 56 26.22 4.58 7.54
CA CYS A 56 25.15 4.69 6.52
C CYS A 56 24.86 6.13 6.12
N LYS A 57 25.17 7.12 6.98
CA LYS A 57 24.96 8.56 6.72
C LYS A 57 26.15 9.22 6.05
N THR A 58 27.31 8.57 6.05
CA THR A 58 28.49 9.08 5.35
C THR A 58 28.30 8.86 3.85
N PRO A 59 28.41 9.91 3.01
CA PRO A 59 28.44 9.70 1.56
C PRO A 59 29.63 8.79 1.26
N LYS A 60 29.38 7.66 0.59
CA LYS A 60 30.48 6.81 0.11
C LYS A 60 31.32 7.67 -0.83
N SER A 61 32.54 8.02 -0.41
CA SER A 61 33.53 8.55 -1.33
C SER A 61 33.71 7.52 -2.45
N GLU A 62 33.86 7.99 -3.69
CA GLU A 62 33.99 7.18 -4.91
C GLU A 62 35.31 6.38 -5.00
N SER A 63 35.77 5.81 -3.88
CA SER A 63 37.05 5.13 -3.73
C SER A 63 36.90 3.78 -3.03
N SER A 64 36.03 2.92 -3.56
CA SER A 64 36.28 1.48 -3.52
C SER A 64 35.69 0.83 -4.77
N SER A 65 36.60 0.31 -5.58
CA SER A 65 36.44 -0.29 -6.89
C SER A 65 35.75 -1.65 -6.84
N HIS A 66 34.52 -1.70 -6.31
CA HIS A 66 33.57 -2.73 -6.72
C HIS A 66 32.61 -2.11 -7.71
N LYS A 67 32.87 -2.35 -9.00
CA LYS A 67 31.91 -2.13 -10.08
C LYS A 67 30.70 -3.02 -9.82
N ASN A 68 29.75 -2.56 -9.01
CA ASN A 68 28.40 -3.09 -9.04
C ASN A 68 27.78 -2.64 -10.37
N THR A 69 28.05 -3.41 -11.42
CA THR A 69 27.30 -3.40 -12.68
C THR A 69 25.90 -4.00 -12.51
N GLY A 70 25.48 -4.33 -11.28
CA GLY A 70 24.12 -4.72 -10.97
C GLY A 70 23.21 -3.50 -11.12
N LYS A 71 22.24 -3.57 -12.03
CA LYS A 71 21.13 -2.61 -12.15
C LYS A 71 20.68 -2.23 -10.74
N SER A 72 20.88 -0.97 -10.35
CA SER A 72 20.32 -0.46 -9.11
C SER A 72 18.81 -0.73 -9.16
N SER A 73 18.30 -1.54 -8.23
CA SER A 73 16.87 -1.57 -7.98
C SER A 73 16.41 -0.13 -7.72
N LYS A 74 15.27 0.24 -8.28
CA LYS A 74 14.70 1.58 -8.15
C LYS A 74 13.27 1.42 -7.68
N ILE A 75 12.97 2.03 -6.54
CA ILE A 75 11.61 2.11 -6.03
C ILE A 75 11.13 3.53 -6.29
N THR A 76 10.02 3.67 -7.01
CA THR A 76 9.40 4.94 -7.33
C THR A 76 8.06 5.01 -6.60
N LEU A 77 7.87 6.04 -5.79
CA LEU A 77 6.60 6.32 -5.13
C LEU A 77 5.96 7.53 -5.80
N ARG A 78 4.67 7.46 -6.11
CA ARG A 78 3.88 8.62 -6.55
C ARG A 78 2.67 8.80 -5.65
N PHE A 79 2.27 10.04 -5.44
CA PHE A 79 1.13 10.37 -4.58
C PHE A 79 0.01 11.00 -5.38
N HIS A 80 -1.22 10.54 -5.13
CA HIS A 80 -2.41 10.99 -5.85
C HIS A 80 -3.55 11.26 -4.87
N SER A 81 -4.00 12.51 -4.82
CA SER A 81 -5.16 12.91 -4.07
C SER A 81 -6.45 12.50 -4.79
N GLY A 82 -7.41 11.99 -4.02
CA GLY A 82 -8.70 11.52 -4.51
C GLY A 82 -8.88 10.00 -4.50
N TYR A 83 -9.99 9.53 -5.03
CA TYR A 83 -10.34 8.11 -5.04
C TYR A 83 -9.76 7.38 -6.25
N TYR A 84 -9.38 6.12 -6.08
CA TYR A 84 -8.77 5.30 -7.13
C TYR A 84 -9.59 5.28 -8.43
N HIS A 85 -10.90 5.08 -8.36
CA HIS A 85 -11.78 5.08 -9.53
C HIS A 85 -11.78 6.40 -10.31
N GLY A 86 -11.59 7.54 -9.65
CA GLY A 86 -11.51 8.85 -10.30
C GLY A 86 -10.15 9.15 -10.92
N ARG A 87 -9.10 8.44 -10.49
CA ARG A 87 -7.71 8.66 -10.94
C ARG A 87 -7.22 7.60 -11.92
N TYR A 88 -7.91 6.46 -12.03
CA TYR A 88 -7.47 5.29 -12.79
C TYR A 88 -6.98 5.59 -14.21
N ASN A 89 -7.75 6.35 -14.99
CA ASN A 89 -7.39 6.70 -16.37
C ASN A 89 -6.10 7.54 -16.48
N GLU A 90 -5.75 8.31 -15.45
CA GLU A 90 -4.51 9.08 -15.42
C GLU A 90 -3.34 8.21 -14.96
N LEU A 91 -3.56 7.38 -13.92
CA LEU A 91 -2.58 6.47 -13.36
C LEU A 91 -2.07 5.46 -14.40
N THR A 92 -2.97 4.99 -15.26
CA THR A 92 -2.71 3.91 -16.22
C THR A 92 -2.19 4.35 -17.58
N LYS A 93 -1.87 5.63 -17.76
CA LYS A 93 -1.26 6.13 -19.01
C LYS A 93 0.12 5.55 -19.28
N GLU A 94 0.87 5.27 -18.22
CA GLU A 94 2.24 4.78 -18.31
C GLU A 94 2.35 3.30 -17.96
N TYR A 95 1.69 2.88 -16.88
CA TYR A 95 1.78 1.51 -16.35
C TYR A 95 0.43 1.03 -15.86
N LEU A 96 0.08 -0.22 -16.13
CA LEU A 96 -1.03 -0.89 -15.47
C LEU A 96 -0.54 -1.44 -14.12
N PRO A 97 -1.33 -1.37 -13.04
CA PRO A 97 -0.93 -1.95 -11.77
C PRO A 97 -0.97 -3.48 -11.84
N ASP A 98 0.06 -4.13 -11.32
CA ASP A 98 0.07 -5.60 -11.20
C ASP A 98 -0.75 -6.10 -10.00
N LEU A 99 -0.94 -5.25 -8.99
CA LEU A 99 -1.60 -5.57 -7.72
C LEU A 99 -2.16 -4.30 -7.08
N ILE A 100 -3.35 -4.41 -6.49
CA ILE A 100 -3.97 -3.36 -5.66
C ILE A 100 -3.93 -3.81 -4.20
N ILE A 101 -3.44 -2.93 -3.31
CA ILE A 101 -3.42 -3.19 -1.87
C ILE A 101 -4.16 -2.06 -1.15
N ALA A 102 -5.16 -2.41 -0.35
CA ALA A 102 -6.01 -1.50 0.39
C ALA A 102 -5.97 -1.82 1.89
N PRO A 103 -4.96 -1.28 2.62
CA PRO A 103 -4.85 -1.47 4.06
C PRO A 103 -5.98 -0.75 4.81
N ASN A 104 -6.56 -1.39 5.83
CA ASN A 104 -7.67 -0.87 6.64
C ASN A 104 -8.77 -0.21 5.80
N ALA A 105 -9.25 -0.93 4.78
CA ALA A 105 -10.07 -0.35 3.72
C ALA A 105 -11.40 0.23 4.24
N GLY A 106 -12.05 -0.43 5.21
CA GLY A 106 -13.34 0.03 5.70
C GLY A 106 -14.42 0.00 4.61
N ILE A 107 -14.40 -0.99 3.72
CA ILE A 107 -15.32 -1.10 2.57
C ILE A 107 -16.78 -1.03 3.01
N ALA A 108 -17.13 -1.75 4.08
CA ALA A 108 -18.48 -1.74 4.62
C ALA A 108 -18.87 -0.40 5.26
N ALA A 109 -17.89 0.42 5.68
CA ALA A 109 -18.12 1.69 6.35
C ALA A 109 -18.25 2.88 5.37
N TYR A 110 -17.55 2.84 4.23
CA TYR A 110 -17.48 3.99 3.31
C TYR A 110 -18.06 3.65 1.94
N LYS A 111 -19.19 4.31 1.59
CA LYS A 111 -19.84 4.16 0.27
C LYS A 111 -18.97 4.56 -0.92
N SER A 112 -17.94 5.38 -0.70
CA SER A 112 -16.98 5.78 -1.74
C SER A 112 -16.19 4.59 -2.31
N TRP A 113 -16.19 3.43 -1.64
CA TRP A 113 -15.61 2.20 -2.17
C TRP A 113 -16.39 1.58 -3.32
N LEU A 114 -17.71 1.78 -3.39
CA LEU A 114 -18.56 1.13 -4.39
C LEU A 114 -18.01 1.29 -5.84
N PRO A 115 -17.80 2.51 -6.35
CA PRO A 115 -17.22 2.70 -7.69
C PRO A 115 -15.79 2.17 -7.82
N THR A 116 -15.02 2.10 -6.73
CA THR A 116 -13.68 1.48 -6.74
C THR A 116 -13.78 -0.03 -6.91
N ILE A 117 -14.71 -0.71 -6.24
CA ILE A 117 -14.90 -2.17 -6.36
C ILE A 117 -15.46 -2.53 -7.74
N GLU A 118 -16.39 -1.73 -8.28
CA GLU A 118 -16.88 -1.89 -9.65
C GLU A 118 -15.74 -1.80 -10.66
N LEU A 119 -14.88 -0.79 -10.53
CA LEU A 119 -13.70 -0.64 -11.37
C LEU A 119 -12.74 -1.84 -11.24
N ILE A 120 -12.41 -2.26 -10.01
CA ILE A 120 -11.47 -3.40 -9.78
C ILE A 120 -11.99 -4.67 -10.45
N ARG A 121 -13.30 -4.92 -10.37
CA ARG A 121 -13.95 -6.03 -11.08
C ARG A 121 -13.82 -5.90 -12.59
N GLU A 122 -13.98 -4.71 -13.14
CA GLU A 122 -13.91 -4.47 -14.58
C GLU A 122 -12.50 -4.61 -15.16
N ILE A 123 -11.48 -4.22 -14.40
CA ILE A 123 -10.09 -4.26 -14.85
C ILE A 123 -9.40 -5.59 -14.55
N GLU A 124 -10.03 -6.46 -13.75
CA GLU A 124 -9.57 -7.80 -13.38
C GLU A 124 -8.14 -7.83 -12.79
N ILE A 125 -7.75 -6.74 -12.11
CA ILE A 125 -6.46 -6.64 -11.41
C ILE A 125 -6.63 -7.21 -10.00
N PRO A 126 -5.77 -8.15 -9.56
CA PRO A 126 -5.85 -8.70 -8.22
C PRO A 126 -5.84 -7.62 -7.15
N ALA A 127 -6.76 -7.70 -6.19
CA ALA A 127 -6.87 -6.72 -5.12
C ALA A 127 -6.95 -7.38 -3.74
N VAL A 128 -6.06 -6.97 -2.84
CA VAL A 128 -6.02 -7.44 -1.46
C VAL A 128 -6.42 -6.30 -0.53
N PHE A 129 -7.36 -6.59 0.37
CA PHE A 129 -7.89 -5.67 1.34
C PHE A 129 -7.57 -6.18 2.74
N SER A 130 -7.52 -5.27 3.71
CA SER A 130 -7.50 -5.66 5.12
C SER A 130 -8.35 -4.73 5.97
N ASP A 131 -8.71 -5.19 7.16
CA ASP A 131 -9.49 -4.42 8.14
C ASP A 131 -9.11 -4.75 9.58
N TYR A 132 -9.65 -4.00 10.52
CA TYR A 132 -9.26 -4.01 11.93
C TYR A 132 -9.68 -5.28 12.68
N CYS A 133 -10.75 -5.94 12.24
CA CYS A 133 -11.29 -7.14 12.84
C CYS A 133 -11.94 -8.06 11.79
N GLU A 134 -12.20 -9.30 12.20
CA GLU A 134 -12.77 -10.33 11.33
C GLU A 134 -14.19 -9.96 10.86
N GLU A 135 -15.00 -9.37 11.74
CA GLU A 135 -16.38 -8.97 11.43
C GLU A 135 -16.40 -7.88 10.33
N ALA A 136 -15.54 -6.89 10.42
CA ALA A 136 -15.41 -5.85 9.39
C ALA A 136 -15.02 -6.44 8.03
N CYS A 137 -14.12 -7.44 8.01
CA CYS A 137 -13.76 -8.14 6.78
C CYS A 137 -14.92 -8.94 6.19
N HIS A 138 -15.72 -9.62 7.01
CA HIS A 138 -16.90 -10.35 6.54
C HIS A 138 -17.98 -9.41 5.98
N LEU A 139 -18.23 -8.27 6.64
CA LEU A 139 -19.12 -7.24 6.12
C LEU A 139 -18.61 -6.68 4.79
N ALA A 140 -17.32 -6.40 4.68
CA ALA A 140 -16.68 -5.95 3.46
C ALA A 140 -16.77 -7.00 2.33
N ALA A 141 -16.51 -8.27 2.61
CA ALA A 141 -16.65 -9.37 1.67
C ALA A 141 -18.08 -9.50 1.13
N ASN A 142 -19.09 -9.31 2.00
CA ASN A 142 -20.49 -9.28 1.60
C ASN A 142 -20.80 -8.09 0.69
N CYS A 143 -20.27 -6.89 1.00
CA CYS A 143 -20.39 -5.73 0.11
C CYS A 143 -19.78 -6.02 -1.27
N ILE A 144 -18.56 -6.56 -1.33
CA ILE A 144 -17.92 -6.91 -2.60
C ILE A 144 -18.75 -7.95 -3.36
N THR A 145 -19.23 -9.00 -2.70
CA THR A 145 -20.07 -10.04 -3.33
C THR A 145 -21.35 -9.45 -3.91
N SER A 146 -21.97 -8.48 -3.22
CA SER A 146 -23.18 -7.81 -3.71
C SER A 146 -22.95 -6.97 -4.98
N VAL A 147 -21.73 -6.45 -5.16
CA VAL A 147 -21.34 -5.61 -6.31
C VAL A 147 -20.82 -6.46 -7.47
N THR A 148 -20.04 -7.49 -7.16
CA THR A 148 -19.35 -8.31 -8.17
C THR A 148 -20.15 -9.54 -8.60
N GLY A 149 -21.11 -9.98 -7.78
CA GLY A 149 -21.84 -11.24 -7.98
C GLY A 149 -21.03 -12.48 -7.61
N THR A 150 -19.79 -12.33 -7.15
CA THR A 150 -18.87 -13.43 -6.82
C THR A 150 -18.26 -13.23 -5.43
N PRO A 151 -18.08 -14.30 -4.64
CA PRO A 151 -17.38 -14.19 -3.37
C PRO A 151 -15.89 -13.86 -3.57
N PRO A 152 -15.20 -13.35 -2.55
CA PRO A 152 -13.76 -13.14 -2.62
C PRO A 152 -12.98 -14.41 -2.96
N THR A 153 -11.95 -14.28 -3.80
CA THR A 153 -11.07 -15.38 -4.22
C THR A 153 -10.11 -15.78 -3.10
N ILE A 154 -9.68 -14.82 -2.28
CA ILE A 154 -8.95 -15.04 -1.05
C ILE A 154 -9.94 -14.88 0.12
N PRO A 155 -10.22 -15.94 0.90
CA PRO A 155 -11.14 -15.86 2.02
C PRO A 155 -10.59 -14.97 3.14
N VAL A 156 -11.50 -14.48 3.98
CA VAL A 156 -11.12 -13.76 5.20
C VAL A 156 -10.23 -14.64 6.07
N GLN A 157 -9.03 -14.15 6.37
CA GLN A 157 -8.05 -14.84 7.20
C GLN A 157 -7.21 -13.84 7.99
N LEU A 158 -6.61 -14.31 9.08
CA LEU A 158 -5.72 -13.49 9.90
C LEU A 158 -4.50 -13.06 9.06
N ASN A 159 -4.20 -11.77 9.04
CA ASN A 159 -3.01 -11.28 8.36
C ASN A 159 -1.76 -11.61 9.18
N PRO A 160 -0.81 -12.39 8.64
CA PRO A 160 0.43 -12.71 9.34
C PRO A 160 1.33 -11.48 9.55
N PHE A 161 1.11 -10.40 8.80
CA PHE A 161 1.86 -9.14 8.87
C PHE A 161 1.07 -8.01 9.56
N ARG A 162 0.01 -8.33 10.30
CA ARG A 162 -0.80 -7.33 11.03
C ARG A 162 0.02 -6.57 12.07
N GLN A 163 -0.45 -5.36 12.43
CA GLN A 163 0.14 -4.62 13.53
C GLN A 163 -0.05 -5.41 14.85
N PRO A 164 1.02 -5.65 15.64
CA PRO A 164 0.92 -6.41 16.88
C PRO A 164 0.28 -5.60 18.02
N LEU A 165 0.25 -4.27 17.91
CA LEU A 165 -0.33 -3.38 18.91
C LEU A 165 -1.81 -3.16 18.63
N ALA A 166 -2.62 -3.37 19.66
CA ALA A 166 -4.06 -3.11 19.62
C ALA A 166 -4.31 -1.62 19.34
N VAL A 167 -5.39 -1.36 18.61
CA VAL A 167 -5.88 -0.01 18.40
C VAL A 167 -6.76 0.35 19.59
N GLU A 168 -6.24 1.24 20.43
CA GLU A 168 -6.96 1.80 21.57
C GLU A 168 -8.13 2.68 21.09
N ASP A 169 -9.13 2.87 21.96
CA ASP A 169 -10.34 3.68 21.71
C ASP A 169 -11.15 3.28 20.46
N SER A 170 -11.12 1.99 20.10
CA SER A 170 -12.03 1.48 19.08
C SER A 170 -13.48 1.64 19.53
N ALA A 171 -14.34 2.16 18.65
CA ALA A 171 -15.78 2.19 18.87
C ALA A 171 -16.39 0.78 18.96
N LEU A 172 -15.64 -0.24 18.54
CA LEU A 172 -16.02 -1.64 18.63
C LEU A 172 -15.56 -2.18 19.99
N LEU A 173 -16.46 -2.85 20.71
CA LEU A 173 -16.16 -3.57 21.96
C LEU A 173 -15.46 -4.91 21.70
N LEU A 174 -14.57 -4.95 20.70
CA LEU A 174 -13.84 -6.13 20.24
C LEU A 174 -12.35 -5.79 20.06
N PRO A 175 -11.43 -6.77 20.17
CA PRO A 175 -10.02 -6.54 19.89
C PRO A 175 -9.79 -6.13 18.43
N CYS A 176 -9.25 -4.92 18.23
CA CYS A 176 -8.96 -4.35 16.92
C CYS A 176 -7.46 -4.14 16.75
N TYR A 177 -6.91 -4.51 15.60
CA TYR A 177 -5.51 -4.31 15.25
C TYR A 177 -5.42 -3.73 13.84
N SER A 178 -4.47 -2.83 13.57
CA SER A 178 -4.32 -2.31 12.21
C SER A 178 -3.90 -3.44 11.26
N ASN A 179 -4.57 -3.54 10.11
CA ASN A 179 -4.42 -4.58 9.10
C ASN A 179 -4.58 -6.01 9.69
N CYS A 180 -5.51 -6.21 10.63
CA CYS A 180 -5.64 -7.45 11.40
C CYS A 180 -5.97 -8.68 10.55
N PHE A 181 -6.98 -8.56 9.70
CA PHE A 181 -7.46 -9.62 8.81
C PHE A 181 -7.34 -9.15 7.37
N LEU A 182 -7.12 -10.09 6.44
CA LEU A 182 -7.05 -9.83 5.01
C LEU A 182 -7.96 -10.75 4.22
N PHE A 183 -8.34 -10.29 3.03
CA PHE A 183 -9.12 -11.00 2.01
C PHE A 183 -8.85 -10.34 0.66
N GLY A 184 -9.31 -10.92 -0.44
CA GLY A 184 -9.00 -10.40 -1.77
C GLY A 184 -9.88 -10.93 -2.86
N ILE A 185 -9.95 -10.17 -3.96
CA ILE A 185 -10.66 -10.52 -5.19
C ILE A 185 -9.69 -10.66 -6.34
#